data_AF-A0A498GKL6-F1
#
_entry.id   AF-A0A498GKL6-F1
#
_cell.length_a   1.000
_cell.length_b   1.000
_cell.length_c   1.000
_cell.angle_alpha   90.00
_cell.angle_beta   90.00
_cell.angle_gamma   90.00
#
_symmetry.space_group_name_H-M   'P 1'
#
loop_
_entity.id
_entity.type
_entity.pdbx_description
1 polymer ?
#
loop_
_entity_poly.entity_id
_entity_poly.type
_entity_poly.pdbx_seq_one_letter_code
_entity_poly.pdbx_strand_id
1 'polypeptide(L)'
;MTVPGVCRYLPAVTFSLLLLVTSLLPVPEGAGEQVPALLGFTLDKWVHAASYGTLAVLLAWGRRAHRATTVVALVAISICYGAGVELLQGLVPSRGTSGADFFANSLGAALAGLAWLVTHRTGAPSDQTDPQSRQ
;
A
#
# COMPACT_ATOMS: atom_id res chain seq x y z
N MET A 1 -23.90 6.36 -12.81
CA MET A 1 -23.45 5.12 -13.47
C MET A 1 -22.61 4.31 -12.49
N THR A 2 -23.12 3.18 -12.00
CA THR A 2 -22.39 2.31 -11.07
C THR A 2 -21.35 1.52 -11.85
N VAL A 3 -20.09 1.94 -11.75
CA VAL A 3 -18.96 1.16 -12.29
C VAL A 3 -19.01 -0.25 -11.67
N PRO A 4 -19.02 -1.33 -12.48
CA PRO A 4 -19.08 -2.71 -11.98
C PRO A 4 -17.92 -3.00 -11.03
N GLY A 5 -18.11 -3.92 -10.09
CA GLY A 5 -17.13 -4.20 -9.02
C GLY A 5 -15.72 -4.49 -9.54
N VAL A 6 -15.59 -5.21 -10.67
CA VAL A 6 -14.31 -5.55 -11.31
C VAL A 6 -13.55 -4.31 -11.79
N CYS A 7 -14.25 -3.31 -12.35
CA CYS A 7 -13.62 -2.08 -12.83
C CYS A 7 -13.04 -1.22 -11.68
N ARG A 8 -13.44 -1.44 -10.42
CA ARG A 8 -12.89 -0.71 -9.27
C ARG A 8 -11.55 -1.28 -8.77
N TYR A 9 -11.26 -2.53 -9.09
CA TYR A 9 -9.96 -3.12 -8.80
C TYR A 9 -8.94 -2.87 -9.90
N LEU A 10 -9.38 -2.38 -11.07
CA LEU A 10 -8.51 -2.12 -12.21
C LEU A 10 -7.30 -1.23 -11.85
N PRO A 11 -7.43 -0.15 -11.06
CA PRO A 11 -6.26 0.62 -10.61
C PRO A 11 -5.28 -0.21 -9.77
N ALA A 12 -5.79 -1.01 -8.82
CA ALA A 12 -4.95 -1.85 -7.97
C ALA A 12 -4.20 -2.92 -8.77
N VAL A 13 -4.89 -3.58 -9.71
CA VAL A 13 -4.30 -4.59 -10.60
C VAL A 13 -3.27 -3.98 -11.54
N THR A 14 -3.59 -2.84 -12.13
CA THR A 14 -2.67 -2.13 -13.03
C THR A 14 -1.42 -1.68 -12.28
N PHE A 15 -1.61 -1.11 -11.09
CA PHE A 15 -0.51 -0.67 -10.25
C PHE A 15 0.33 -1.83 -9.73
N SER A 16 -0.28 -2.95 -9.31
CA SER A 16 0.48 -4.13 -8.88
C SER A 16 1.33 -4.69 -10.01
N LEU A 17 0.77 -4.76 -11.24
CA LEU A 17 1.51 -5.22 -12.41
C LEU A 17 2.68 -4.27 -12.75
N LEU A 18 2.43 -2.96 -12.74
CA LEU A 18 3.49 -1.97 -12.95
C LEU A 18 4.60 -2.15 -11.90
N LEU A 19 4.22 -2.22 -10.62
CA LEU A 19 5.15 -2.42 -9.51
C LEU A 19 6.00 -3.68 -9.73
N LEU A 20 5.38 -4.83 -10.02
CA LEU A 20 6.09 -6.08 -10.31
C LEU A 20 7.07 -5.93 -11.46
N VAL A 21 6.61 -5.42 -12.60
CA VAL A 21 7.46 -5.27 -13.79
C VAL A 21 8.66 -4.37 -13.44
N THR A 22 8.42 -3.21 -12.83
CA THR A 22 9.49 -2.27 -12.49
C THR A 22 10.47 -2.83 -11.45
N SER A 23 10.00 -3.63 -10.49
CA SER A 23 10.85 -4.27 -9.48
C SER A 23 11.76 -5.34 -10.07
N LEU A 24 11.33 -6.00 -11.15
CA LEU A 24 12.10 -7.06 -11.82
C LEU A 24 12.98 -6.56 -12.96
N LEU A 25 12.90 -5.28 -13.33
CA LEU A 25 13.83 -4.70 -14.31
C LEU A 25 15.26 -4.73 -13.75
N PRO A 26 16.25 -5.13 -14.57
CA PRO A 26 17.65 -5.04 -14.18
C PRO A 26 18.06 -3.61 -13.84
N VAL A 27 18.98 -3.46 -12.89
CA VAL A 27 19.52 -2.16 -12.49
C VAL A 27 20.88 -2.01 -13.18
N PRO A 28 21.13 -0.90 -13.90
CA PRO A 28 22.44 -0.63 -14.47
C PRO A 28 23.51 -0.58 -13.38
N GLU A 29 24.71 -1.06 -13.70
CA GLU A 29 25.85 -1.01 -12.77
C GLU A 29 26.10 0.44 -12.30
N GLY A 30 26.35 0.62 -11.00
CA GLY A 30 26.59 1.93 -10.38
C GLY A 30 25.35 2.78 -10.08
N ALA A 31 24.15 2.43 -10.57
CA ALA A 31 22.94 3.22 -10.32
C ALA A 31 22.53 3.24 -8.83
N GLY A 32 22.86 2.18 -8.07
CA GLY A 32 22.57 2.09 -6.64
C GLY A 32 23.43 3.00 -5.76
N GLU A 33 24.66 3.33 -6.18
CA GLU A 33 25.59 4.17 -5.41
C GLU A 33 25.20 5.65 -5.42
N GLN A 34 24.35 6.05 -6.37
CA GLN A 34 23.95 7.44 -6.59
C GLN A 34 22.60 7.80 -5.96
N VAL A 35 21.96 6.86 -5.26
CA VAL A 35 20.63 7.10 -4.68
C VAL A 35 20.76 7.99 -3.44
N PRO A 36 20.18 9.19 -3.43
CA PRO A 36 20.30 10.10 -2.30
C PRO A 36 19.61 9.53 -1.05
N ALA A 37 20.13 9.90 0.11
CA ALA A 37 19.49 9.59 1.39
C ALA A 37 18.52 10.71 1.81
N LEU A 38 17.38 10.31 2.35
CA LEU A 38 16.39 11.18 2.98
C LEU A 38 16.11 10.66 4.39
N LEU A 39 16.27 11.53 5.39
CA LEU A 39 16.08 11.20 6.81
C LEU A 39 16.93 9.99 7.29
N GLY A 40 18.14 9.84 6.76
CA GLY A 40 19.05 8.75 7.11
C GLY A 40 18.79 7.42 6.41
N PHE A 41 17.77 7.32 5.55
CA PHE A 41 17.49 6.14 4.73
C PHE A 41 17.64 6.46 3.24
N THR A 42 18.12 5.51 2.44
CA THR A 42 18.17 5.70 0.98
C THR A 42 16.77 5.91 0.41
N LEU A 43 16.65 6.75 -0.63
CA LEU A 43 15.36 7.08 -1.26
C LEU A 43 14.63 5.82 -1.76
N ASP A 44 15.38 4.79 -2.13
CA ASP A 44 14.89 3.44 -2.42
C ASP A 44 13.90 2.91 -1.37
N LYS A 45 14.22 3.01 -0.07
CA LYS A 45 13.33 2.54 1.01
C LYS A 45 12.02 3.34 1.08
N TRP A 46 12.08 4.63 0.78
CA TRP A 46 10.88 5.47 0.71
C TRP A 46 10.00 5.10 -0.50
N VAL A 47 10.61 4.79 -1.65
CA VAL A 47 9.89 4.29 -2.83
C VAL A 47 9.21 2.95 -2.52
N HIS A 48 9.91 2.05 -1.85
CA HIS A 48 9.34 0.79 -1.35
C HIS A 48 8.13 1.06 -0.44
N ALA A 49 8.29 1.82 0.64
CA ALA A 49 7.19 2.13 1.55
C ALA A 49 5.99 2.81 0.83
N ALA A 50 6.24 3.80 -0.02
CA ALA A 50 5.21 4.51 -0.75
C ALA A 50 4.46 3.60 -1.74
N SER A 51 5.17 2.69 -2.42
CA SER A 51 4.58 1.77 -3.40
C SER A 51 3.62 0.79 -2.73
N TYR A 52 4.05 0.11 -1.67
CA TYR A 52 3.20 -0.87 -0.99
C TYR A 52 2.08 -0.21 -0.15
N GLY A 53 2.31 1.01 0.36
CA GLY A 53 1.26 1.86 0.91
C GLY A 53 0.19 2.22 -0.12
N THR A 54 0.61 2.62 -1.33
CA THR A 54 -0.30 2.92 -2.45
C THR A 54 -1.10 1.69 -2.85
N LEU A 55 -0.47 0.53 -2.96
CA LEU A 55 -1.16 -0.73 -3.25
C LEU A 55 -2.23 -1.03 -2.20
N ALA A 56 -1.92 -0.89 -0.91
CA ALA A 56 -2.88 -1.10 0.18
C ALA A 56 -4.08 -0.14 0.07
N VAL A 57 -3.85 1.14 -0.25
CA VAL A 57 -4.91 2.14 -0.44
C VAL A 57 -5.77 1.81 -1.66
N LEU A 58 -5.18 1.45 -2.81
CA LEU A 58 -5.92 1.09 -4.01
C LEU A 58 -6.80 -0.15 -3.79
N LEU A 59 -6.30 -1.15 -3.06
CA LEU A 59 -7.08 -2.31 -2.65
C LEU A 59 -8.24 -1.92 -1.72
N ALA A 60 -7.98 -1.08 -0.71
CA ALA A 60 -8.99 -0.61 0.24
C ALA A 60 -10.08 0.22 -0.46
N TRP A 61 -9.68 1.08 -1.40
CA TRP A 61 -10.58 1.86 -2.24
C TRP A 61 -11.43 0.99 -3.16
N GLY A 62 -10.80 0.05 -3.88
CA GLY A 62 -11.50 -0.89 -4.76
C GLY A 62 -12.53 -1.73 -4.00
N ARG A 63 -12.17 -2.16 -2.77
CA ARG A 63 -13.05 -2.91 -1.86
C ARG A 63 -14.12 -2.04 -1.19
N ARG A 64 -13.96 -0.72 -1.15
CA ARG A 64 -14.69 0.22 -0.28
C ARG A 64 -14.64 -0.24 1.18
N ALA A 65 -13.44 -0.48 1.68
CA ALA A 65 -13.23 -1.06 2.99
C ALA A 65 -13.52 -0.03 4.10
N HIS A 66 -14.52 -0.29 4.95
CA HIS A 66 -14.81 0.52 6.14
C HIS A 66 -14.50 -0.23 7.45
N ARG A 67 -14.53 -1.57 7.42
CA ARG A 67 -14.25 -2.40 8.60
C ARG A 67 -12.75 -2.57 8.80
N ALA A 68 -12.29 -2.45 10.04
CA ALA A 68 -10.90 -2.64 10.42
C ALA A 68 -10.34 -3.99 9.97
N THR A 69 -11.12 -5.07 10.15
CA THR A 69 -10.73 -6.42 9.73
C THR A 69 -10.50 -6.53 8.23
N THR A 70 -11.32 -5.86 7.41
CA THR A 70 -11.13 -5.82 5.95
C THR A 70 -9.86 -5.06 5.57
N VAL A 71 -9.59 -3.92 6.21
CA VAL A 71 -8.36 -3.16 5.92
C VAL A 71 -7.12 -3.93 6.34
N VAL A 72 -7.13 -4.58 7.52
CA VAL A 72 -6.02 -5.44 7.98
C VAL A 72 -5.76 -6.57 6.99
N ALA A 73 -6.80 -7.23 6.48
CA ALA A 73 -6.63 -8.28 5.47
C ALA A 73 -6.00 -7.74 4.17
N LEU A 74 -6.40 -6.55 3.72
CA LEU A 74 -5.84 -5.93 2.52
C LEU A 74 -4.39 -5.46 2.71
N VAL A 75 -4.05 -4.95 3.89
CA VAL A 75 -2.65 -4.66 4.26
C VAL A 75 -1.83 -5.95 4.24
N ALA A 76 -2.32 -7.03 4.84
CA ALA A 76 -1.63 -8.32 4.82
C ALA A 76 -1.41 -8.83 3.39
N ILE A 77 -2.39 -8.67 2.49
CA ILE A 77 -2.23 -8.98 1.07
C ILE A 77 -1.11 -8.15 0.44
N SER A 78 -1.05 -6.83 0.68
CA SER A 78 0.04 -5.99 0.17
C SER A 78 1.41 -6.42 0.69
N ILE A 79 1.50 -6.84 1.96
CA ILE A 79 2.74 -7.33 2.58
C ILE A 79 3.18 -8.65 1.94
N CYS A 80 2.26 -9.62 1.80
CA CYS A 80 2.54 -10.89 1.13
C CYS A 80 2.94 -10.69 -0.32
N TYR A 81 2.29 -9.76 -1.02
CA TYR A 81 2.66 -9.39 -2.39
C TYR A 81 4.09 -8.87 -2.45
N GLY A 82 4.47 -7.95 -1.55
CA GLY A 82 5.82 -7.42 -1.48
C GLY A 82 6.88 -8.45 -1.11
N ALA A 83 6.57 -9.37 -0.20
CA ALA A 83 7.44 -10.51 0.08
C ALA A 83 7.66 -11.37 -1.17
N GLY A 84 6.61 -11.63 -1.95
CA GLY A 84 6.70 -12.35 -3.21
C GLY A 84 7.59 -11.64 -4.24
N VAL A 85 7.41 -10.33 -4.41
CA VAL A 85 8.25 -9.52 -5.30
C VAL A 85 9.71 -9.56 -4.86
N GLU A 86 9.99 -9.41 -3.57
CA GLU A 86 11.34 -9.46 -3.01
C GLU A 86 12.04 -10.80 -3.31
N LEU A 87 11.32 -11.91 -3.12
CA LEU A 87 11.83 -13.25 -3.45
C LEU A 87 12.11 -13.40 -4.94
N LEU A 88 11.24 -12.85 -5.80
CA LEU A 88 11.45 -12.85 -7.25
C LEU A 88 12.64 -11.98 -7.68
N GLN A 89 12.91 -10.87 -6.96
CA GLN A 89 14.09 -10.05 -7.21
C GLN A 89 15.40 -10.81 -6.93
N GLY A 90 15.38 -11.80 -6.02
CA GLY A 90 16.51 -12.72 -5.83
C GLY A 90 16.86 -13.57 -7.06
N LEU A 91 15.97 -13.64 -8.07
CA LEU A 91 16.23 -14.34 -9.33
C LEU A 91 16.82 -13.41 -10.41
N VAL A 92 16.87 -12.10 -10.18
CA VAL A 92 17.39 -11.12 -11.14
C VAL A 92 18.86 -10.83 -10.80
N PRO A 93 19.84 -11.10 -11.67
CA PRO A 93 21.27 -11.05 -11.31
C PRO A 93 21.79 -9.71 -10.78
N SER A 94 21.20 -8.60 -11.22
CA SER A 94 21.56 -7.24 -10.77
C SER A 94 20.77 -6.79 -9.54
N ARG A 95 19.95 -7.66 -8.97
CA ARG A 95 19.09 -7.41 -7.80
C ARG A 95 19.38 -8.48 -6.75
N GLY A 96 18.83 -8.29 -5.56
CA GLY A 96 18.91 -9.28 -4.49
C GLY A 96 17.74 -9.13 -3.55
N THR A 97 17.55 -10.14 -2.71
CA THR A 97 16.60 -10.09 -1.59
C THR A 97 17.16 -9.23 -0.46
N SER A 98 16.30 -8.44 0.16
CA SER A 98 16.65 -7.45 1.17
C SER A 98 15.59 -7.42 2.26
N GLY A 99 16.00 -7.74 3.48
CA GLY A 99 15.13 -7.63 4.66
C GLY A 99 14.72 -6.18 4.96
N ALA A 100 15.57 -5.22 4.59
CA ALA A 100 15.26 -3.79 4.75
C ALA A 100 14.15 -3.34 3.80
N ASP A 101 14.12 -3.86 2.58
CA ASP A 101 13.05 -3.59 1.62
C ASP A 101 11.75 -4.24 2.05
N PHE A 102 11.79 -5.50 2.47
CA PHE A 102 10.62 -6.15 3.05
C PHE A 102 10.04 -5.37 4.25
N PHE A 103 10.90 -4.84 5.13
CA PHE A 103 10.46 -4.01 6.24
C PHE A 103 9.84 -2.69 5.77
N ALA A 104 10.45 -2.00 4.80
CA ALA A 104 9.92 -0.77 4.23
C ALA A 104 8.55 -0.99 3.57
N ASN A 105 8.41 -2.07 2.79
CA ASN A 105 7.14 -2.51 2.19
C ASN A 105 6.05 -2.67 3.24
N SER A 106 6.40 -3.37 4.32
CA SER A 106 5.49 -3.69 5.42
C SER A 106 5.04 -2.46 6.19
N LEU A 107 5.99 -1.58 6.52
CA LEU A 107 5.72 -0.33 7.23
C LEU A 107 4.83 0.60 6.38
N GLY A 108 5.15 0.75 5.09
CA GLY A 108 4.36 1.57 4.17
C GLY A 108 2.92 1.10 4.03
N ALA A 109 2.71 -0.21 3.85
CA ALA A 109 1.37 -0.81 3.78
C ALA A 109 0.59 -0.61 5.09
N ALA A 110 1.22 -0.83 6.24
CA ALA A 110 0.58 -0.68 7.55
C ALA A 110 0.19 0.76 7.85
N LEU A 111 1.09 1.73 7.63
CA LEU A 111 0.82 3.15 7.84
C LEU A 111 -0.31 3.65 6.93
N ALA A 112 -0.31 3.25 5.66
CA ALA A 112 -1.36 3.62 4.72
C ALA A 112 -2.72 3.02 5.09
N GLY A 113 -2.75 1.76 5.54
CA GLY A 113 -3.97 1.13 6.07
C GLY A 113 -4.51 1.81 7.32
N LEU A 114 -3.62 2.22 8.24
CA LEU A 114 -4.00 2.99 9.42
C LEU A 114 -4.59 4.35 9.01
N ALA A 115 -3.93 5.09 8.12
CA ALA A 115 -4.40 6.36 7.61
C ALA A 115 -5.77 6.24 6.92
N TRP A 116 -5.98 5.17 6.14
CA TRP A 116 -7.27 4.86 5.53
C TRP A 116 -8.38 4.70 6.59
N LEU A 117 -8.11 3.93 7.65
CA LEU A 117 -9.07 3.75 8.74
C LEU A 117 -9.41 5.05 9.46
N VAL A 118 -8.41 5.87 9.78
CA VAL A 118 -8.62 7.15 10.48
C VAL A 118 -9.50 8.08 9.65
N THR A 119 -9.22 8.19 8.35
CA THR A 119 -9.95 9.09 7.43
C THR A 119 -11.36 8.61 7.06
N HIS A 120 -11.64 7.31 7.14
CA HIS A 120 -12.93 6.72 6.75
C HIS A 120 -13.79 6.26 7.93
N ARG A 121 -13.34 6.49 9.18
CA ARG A 121 -14.13 6.27 10.40
C ARG A 121 -14.98 7.47 10.82
N THR A 122 -14.72 8.67 10.30
CA THR A 122 -15.37 9.94 10.69
C THR A 122 -16.81 10.11 10.18
N GLY A 123 -17.52 9.02 9.88
CA GLY A 123 -18.88 9.01 9.33
C GLY A 123 -19.99 8.60 10.31
N ALA A 124 -19.81 8.74 11.62
CA ALA A 124 -20.90 8.61 12.59
C ALA A 124 -21.29 10.00 13.12
N PRO A 125 -22.32 10.66 12.54
CA PRO A 125 -22.94 11.80 13.18
C PRO A 125 -23.52 11.37 14.53
N SER A 126 -23.21 12.14 15.55
CA SER A 126 -23.94 12.17 16.82
C SER A 126 -25.38 12.60 16.56
N ASP A 127 -26.25 11.65 16.24
CA ASP A 127 -27.69 11.87 16.14
C ASP A 127 -28.40 11.15 17.29
N GLN A 128 -28.21 11.66 18.51
CA GLN A 128 -29.16 11.44 19.61
C GLN A 128 -28.88 12.39 20.77
N THR A 129 -29.55 13.53 20.79
CA THR A 129 -30.32 14.08 21.92
C THR A 129 -30.75 15.50 21.59
N ASP A 130 -31.83 15.65 20.83
CA ASP A 130 -32.86 16.63 21.19
C ASP A 130 -34.20 16.19 20.60
N PRO A 131 -35.17 15.86 21.46
CA PRO A 131 -36.45 16.52 21.30
C PRO A 131 -36.77 17.29 22.57
N GLN A 132 -36.74 18.61 22.42
CA GLN A 132 -37.74 19.51 22.95
C GLN A 132 -39.15 18.91 22.76
N SER A 133 -39.64 18.23 23.78
CA SER A 133 -41.03 18.25 24.19
C SER A 133 -41.02 18.89 25.59
N ARG A 134 -41.26 20.19 25.81
CA ARG A 134 -42.39 21.01 25.31
C ARG A 134 -43.63 20.15 25.06
N GLN A 135 -44.24 19.66 26.13
CA GLN A 135 -45.49 20.21 26.69
C GLN A 135 -45.88 19.42 27.93
#